data_AF-A0A2E1ZGX4-F1
#
_entry.id   AF-A0A2E1ZGX4-F1
#
_cell.length_a   1.000
_cell.length_b   1.000
_cell.length_c   1.000
_cell.angle_alpha   90.00
_cell.angle_beta   90.00
_cell.angle_gamma   90.00
#
_symmetry.space_group_name_H-M   'P 1'
#
loop_
_entity.id
_entity.type
_entity.pdbx_description
1 polymer ?
#
loop_
_entity_poly.entity_id
_entity_poly.type
_entity_poly.pdbx_seq_one_letter_code
_entity_poly.pdbx_strand_id
1 'polypeptide(L)'
;MARDLKFTRNIGIAAHIDAGKTTTTERILYYGGVSHKIGEVHDGAATMDWMEQEQERGITITSAATTLNLPYRGQDFHVNII
;
A
#
# COMPACT_ATOMS: atom_id res chain seq x y z
N MET A 1 15.46 -7.81 -20.24
CA MET A 1 15.40 -9.14 -19.58
C MET A 1 14.03 -9.29 -18.96
N ALA A 2 13.32 -10.39 -19.22
CA ALA A 2 12.03 -10.65 -18.59
C ALA A 2 12.25 -10.92 -17.09
N ARG A 3 11.46 -10.29 -16.21
CA ARG A 3 11.51 -10.55 -14.77
C ARG A 3 10.97 -11.95 -14.47
N ASP A 4 11.55 -12.62 -13.45
CA ASP A 4 11.07 -13.92 -13.01
C ASP A 4 9.70 -13.78 -12.31
N LEU A 5 8.69 -14.38 -12.93
CA LEU A 5 7.31 -14.37 -12.42
C LEU A 5 7.15 -15.21 -11.15
N LYS A 6 8.06 -16.16 -10.87
CA LYS A 6 8.01 -17.02 -9.69
C LYS A 6 7.99 -16.22 -8.38
N PHE A 7 8.76 -15.14 -8.33
CA PHE A 7 8.89 -14.27 -7.16
C PHE A 7 8.12 -12.95 -7.29
N THR A 8 7.36 -12.77 -8.37
CA THR A 8 6.52 -11.57 -8.56
C THR A 8 5.12 -11.81 -8.00
N ARG A 9 4.58 -10.82 -7.28
CA ARG A 9 3.19 -10.81 -6.81
C ARG A 9 2.54 -9.50 -7.20
N ASN A 10 1.38 -9.57 -7.84
CA ASN A 10 0.52 -8.42 -8.08
C ASN A 10 -0.72 -8.63 -7.22
N ILE A 11 -0.95 -7.74 -6.26
CA ILE A 11 -2.04 -7.83 -5.30
C ILE A 11 -2.90 -6.57 -5.35
N GLY A 12 -4.21 -6.74 -5.21
CA GLY A 12 -5.15 -5.65 -5.03
C GLY A 12 -5.74 -5.71 -3.63
N ILE A 13 -5.85 -4.57 -2.94
CA ILE A 13 -6.47 -4.52 -1.62
C ILE A 13 -7.87 -3.95 -1.77
N ALA A 14 -8.89 -4.79 -1.60
CA ALA A 14 -10.29 -4.38 -1.61
C ALA A 14 -10.90 -4.58 -0.22
N ALA A 15 -11.63 -3.58 0.25
CA ALA A 15 -12.31 -3.63 1.53
C ALA A 15 -13.63 -2.86 1.44
N HIS A 16 -14.54 -3.13 2.38
CA HIS A 16 -15.74 -2.32 2.56
C HIS A 16 -15.35 -0.87 2.94
N ILE A 17 -16.28 0.08 2.76
CA ILE A 17 -16.07 1.47 3.19
C ILE A 17 -15.74 1.46 4.69
N ASP A 18 -14.74 2.26 5.08
CA ASP A 18 -14.20 2.37 6.45
C ASP A 18 -13.58 1.10 7.05
N ALA A 19 -13.36 0.04 6.26
CA ALA A 19 -12.70 -1.19 6.74
C ALA A 19 -11.15 -1.10 6.73
N GLY A 20 -10.57 0.07 6.51
CA GLY A 20 -9.12 0.29 6.65
C GLY A 20 -8.27 -0.19 5.47
N LYS A 21 -8.77 -0.11 4.23
CA LYS A 21 -8.00 -0.39 3.00
C LYS A 21 -6.68 0.40 2.97
N THR A 22 -6.76 1.73 3.09
CA THR A 22 -5.61 2.64 3.05
C THR A 22 -4.64 2.35 4.21
N THR A 23 -5.17 2.23 5.43
CA THR A 23 -4.37 1.94 6.63
C THR A 23 -3.60 0.63 6.50
N THR A 24 -4.23 -0.40 5.90
CA THR A 24 -3.60 -1.69 5.69
C THR A 24 -2.48 -1.59 4.64
N THR A 25 -2.73 -0.89 3.53
CA THR A 25 -1.72 -0.64 2.50
C THR A 25 -0.50 0.10 3.06
N GLU A 26 -0.72 1.19 3.80
CA GLU A 26 0.36 1.97 4.41
C GLU A 26 1.19 1.15 5.41
N ARG A 27 0.54 0.28 6.20
CA ARG A 27 1.25 -0.64 7.10
C ARG A 27 2.10 -1.66 6.35
N ILE A 28 1.60 -2.22 5.24
CA ILE A 28 2.40 -3.14 4.42
C ILE A 28 3.64 -2.45 3.87
N LEU A 29 3.51 -1.21 3.39
CA LEU A 29 4.64 -0.41 2.89
C LEU A 29 5.63 -0.02 3.99
N TYR A 30 5.14 0.28 5.19
CA TYR A 30 5.98 0.55 6.35
C TYR A 30 6.78 -0.68 6.78
N TYR A 31 6.12 -1.83 6.96
CA TYR A 31 6.81 -3.08 7.33
C TYR A 31 7.75 -3.58 6.23
N GLY A 32 7.45 -3.26 4.97
CA GLY A 32 8.33 -3.50 3.83
C GLY A 32 9.52 -2.54 3.71
N GLY A 33 9.63 -1.54 4.59
CA GLY A 33 10.72 -0.56 4.59
C GLY A 33 10.67 0.45 3.45
N VAL A 34 9.54 0.57 2.74
CA VAL A 34 9.37 1.53 1.63
C VAL A 34 8.87 2.89 2.12
N SER A 35 8.06 2.91 3.18
CA SER A 35 7.59 4.16 3.81
C SER A 35 8.18 4.33 5.21
N HIS A 36 8.67 5.54 5.52
CA HIS A 36 9.24 5.91 6.82
C HIS A 36 8.26 6.65 7.75
N LYS A 37 6.99 6.81 7.34
CA LYS A 37 5.93 7.40 8.16
C LYS A 37 4.78 6.41 8.31
N ILE A 38 4.46 6.03 9.55
CA ILE A 38 3.14 5.50 9.92
C ILE A 38 2.29 6.74 10.19
N GLY A 39 1.55 7.21 9.20
CA GLY A 39 0.43 8.11 9.47
C GLY A 39 -0.75 7.23 9.88
N GLU A 40 -1.34 7.45 11.05
CA GLU A 40 -2.71 6.99 11.24
C GLU A 40 -3.59 7.89 10.37
N VAL A 41 -4.32 7.26 9.43
CA VAL A 41 -5.28 7.91 8.51
C VAL A 41 -6.30 8.80 9.28
N HIS A 42 -6.46 8.55 10.59
CA HIS A 42 -7.32 9.32 11.49
C HIS A 42 -6.84 10.75 11.80
N ASP A 43 -5.56 11.07 11.66
CA ASP A 43 -5.02 12.43 11.90
C ASP A 43 -4.98 13.29 10.62
N GLY A 44 -5.62 12.85 9.53
CA GLY A 44 -5.62 13.57 8.26
C GLY A 44 -4.23 13.66 7.63
N ALA A 45 -3.34 12.72 7.89
CA ALA A 45 -1.96 12.71 7.38
C ALA A 45 -1.67 11.52 6.44
N ALA A 46 -2.70 10.94 5.83
CA ALA A 46 -2.55 9.90 4.82
C ALA A 46 -1.68 10.45 3.69
N THR A 47 -0.48 9.89 3.52
CA THR A 47 0.50 10.42 2.55
C THR A 47 0.09 10.08 1.11
N MET A 48 -0.92 9.20 0.97
CA MET A 48 -1.40 8.62 -0.27
C MET A 48 -2.69 9.28 -0.80
N ASP A 49 -3.41 10.02 0.05
CA ASP A 49 -4.64 10.74 -0.33
C ASP A 49 -4.24 12.16 -0.78
N TRP A 50 -3.96 12.31 -2.07
CA TRP A 50 -3.53 13.59 -2.65
C TRP A 50 -4.69 14.55 -2.91
N MET A 51 -5.92 14.04 -2.95
CA MET A 51 -7.11 14.86 -3.12
C MET A 51 -7.67 15.30 -1.76
N GLU A 52 -7.94 16.59 -1.62
CA GLU A 52 -8.58 17.16 -0.42
C GLU A 52 -9.93 16.46 -0.10
N GLN A 53 -10.65 15.99 -1.12
CA GLN A 53 -11.87 15.19 -0.96
C GLN A 53 -11.66 13.77 -0.42
N GLU A 54 -10.51 13.14 -0.72
CA GLU A 54 -10.14 11.84 -0.12
C GLU A 54 -9.89 12.03 1.37
N GLN A 55 -9.17 13.10 1.71
CA GLN A 55 -8.80 13.48 3.07
C GLN A 55 -10.00 13.92 3.92
N GLU A 56 -10.91 14.72 3.37
CA GLU A 56 -12.13 15.21 4.05
C GLU A 56 -13.15 14.10 4.34
N ARG A 57 -13.20 13.06 3.49
CA ARG A 57 -14.22 12.02 3.56
C ARG A 57 -13.69 10.66 4.00
N GLY A 58 -12.37 10.52 4.17
CA GLY A 58 -11.74 9.23 4.51
C GLY A 58 -11.90 8.17 3.42
N ILE A 59 -12.07 8.58 2.15
CA ILE A 59 -12.30 7.68 1.02
C ILE A 59 -11.07 7.63 0.11
N THR A 60 -10.78 6.47 -0.47
CA THR A 60 -9.76 6.33 -1.52
C THR A 60 -10.44 6.40 -2.87
N ILE A 61 -10.11 7.39 -3.70
CA ILE A 61 -10.61 7.58 -5.06
C ILE A 61 -9.56 7.12 -6.08
N THR A 62 -8.27 7.39 -5.82
CA THR A 62 -7.17 7.04 -6.72
C THR A 62 -6.40 5.82 -6.21
N SER A 63 -6.28 4.76 -7.04
CA SER A 63 -5.40 3.63 -6.75
C SER A 63 -3.94 4.06 -6.81
N ALA A 64 -3.24 4.03 -5.67
CA ALA A 64 -1.82 4.26 -5.63
C ALA A 64 -1.07 2.94 -5.88
N ALA A 65 -0.54 2.78 -7.10
CA ALA A 65 0.30 1.64 -7.43
C ALA A 65 1.64 1.76 -6.70
N THR A 66 1.92 0.83 -5.79
CA THR A 66 3.16 0.81 -5.00
C THR A 66 3.87 -0.52 -5.09
N THR A 67 5.19 -0.48 -5.09
CA THR A 67 6.03 -1.67 -5.24
C THR A 67 7.00 -1.78 -4.07
N LEU A 68 7.11 -2.98 -3.51
CA LEU A 68 8.05 -3.29 -2.43
C LEU A 68 8.73 -4.63 -2.67
N ASN A 69 9.94 -4.77 -2.11
CA ASN A 69 10.65 -6.06 -2.08
C ASN A 69 10.57 -6.63 -0.66
N LEU A 70 10.05 -7.86 -0.54
CA LEU A 70 9.84 -8.52 0.74
C LEU A 70 10.70 -9.78 0.85
N PRO A 71 11.68 -9.84 1.78
CA PRO A 71 12.39 -11.06 2.06
C PRO A 71 11.48 -12.01 2.87
N TYR A 72 11.14 -13.16 2.29
CA TYR A 72 10.31 -14.16 2.95
C TYR A 72 10.86 -15.57 2.70
N ARG A 73 11.08 -16.32 3.80
CA ARG A 73 11.63 -17.70 3.76
C ARG A 73 12.92 -17.84 2.91
N GLY A 74 13.80 -16.85 3.02
CA GLY A 74 15.08 -16.83 2.30
C GLY A 74 14.96 -16.52 0.80
N GLN A 75 13.82 -15.99 0.35
CA GLN A 75 13.61 -15.56 -1.03
C GLN A 75 13.09 -14.12 -1.04
N ASP A 76 13.55 -13.33 -2.00
CA ASP A 76 13.08 -11.95 -2.20
C ASP A 76 11.90 -11.92 -3.16
N PHE A 77 10.75 -11.48 -2.65
CA PHE A 77 9.55 -11.31 -3.44
C PHE A 77 9.41 -9.87 -3.91
N HIS A 78 9.12 -9.73 -5.20
CA HIS A 78 8.76 -8.45 -5.80
C HIS A 78 7.24 -8.30 -5.77
N VAL A 79 6.73 -7.38 -4.95
CA VAL A 79 5.29 -7.23 -4.73
C VAL A 79 4.83 -5.88 -5.24
N ASN A 80 3.83 -5.90 -6.11
CA ASN A 80 3.09 -4.73 -6.60
C ASN A 80 1.71 -4.71 -5.94
N ILE A 81 1.34 -3.60 -5.33
CA ILE A 81 0.06 -3.35 -4.68
C ILE A 81 -0.72 -2.32 -5.48
N ILE A 82 -2.00 -2.60 -5.72
CA ILE A 82 -2.96 -1.76 -6.45
C ILE A 82 -4.19 -1.48 -5.58
#